data_AF-A0A9E4TV81-F1
#
_entry.id   AF-A0A9E4TV81-F1
#
_cell.length_a   1.000
_cell.length_b   1.000
_cell.length_c   1.000
_cell.angle_alpha   90.00
_cell.angle_beta   90.00
_cell.angle_gamma   90.00
#
_symmetry.space_group_name_H-M   'P 1'
#
loop_
_entity.id
_entity.type
_entity.pdbx_description
1 polymer ?
#
loop_
_entity_poly.entity_id
_entity_poly.type
_entity_poly.pdbx_seq_one_letter_code
_entity_poly.pdbx_strand_id
1 'polypeptide(L)'
;MEPVITLIEQLTTLCNTVDTAEGIDGLTAKLKGLMPEYPFECVLSRGNWHRLGGVVDGDYRQVSDNISHWAERESQGDVDTLVAKYMGMGYFATRLAGNTHYFTAPTGRGPQEFLQLEIEELQQVVDRPLVEHDWFPDSIEEFLDPLDYPRLEPEPVGKSYYRFRRLTPIDKLVTEKSAGNDAHRKLQRFFNDWMASSACESEPFCRHWVLALREFTDRDGETRINAKPVSVFSGQLPDLPSANRLSGAELANAVHGYDRVLGYPFAWYFMMLGSTASNYTLADAVLQDQMGAYDYLPKRDLKVLREWETKPYGV
;
A
#
# COMPACT_ATOMS: atom_id res chain seq x y z
N MET A 1 -18.40 15.12 15.55
CA MET A 1 -17.67 13.96 16.10
C MET A 1 -18.55 12.72 16.02
N GLU A 2 -19.79 12.77 16.52
CA GLU A 2 -20.80 11.71 16.39
C GLU A 2 -20.99 11.14 14.97
N PRO A 3 -21.16 11.92 13.88
CA PRO A 3 -21.42 11.34 12.56
C PRO A 3 -20.24 10.55 11.98
N VAL A 4 -19.00 10.85 12.38
CA VAL A 4 -17.80 10.15 11.91
C VAL A 4 -17.64 8.81 12.62
N ILE A 5 -17.92 8.77 13.93
CA ILE A 5 -17.91 7.53 14.72
C ILE A 5 -18.95 6.56 14.16
N THR A 6 -20.17 7.06 13.89
CA THR A 6 -21.24 6.25 13.28
C THR A 6 -20.84 5.68 11.91
N LEU A 7 -20.12 6.44 11.08
CA LEU A 7 -19.69 5.96 9.77
C LEU A 7 -18.63 4.85 9.87
N ILE A 8 -17.67 4.98 10.80
CA ILE A 8 -16.65 3.94 11.03
C ILE A 8 -17.30 2.64 11.53
N GLU A 9 -18.27 2.74 12.42
CA GLU A 9 -19.05 1.60 12.90
C GLU A 9 -19.80 0.93 11.74
N GLN A 10 -20.46 1.71 10.88
CA GLN A 10 -21.15 1.19 9.70
C GLN A 10 -20.21 0.50 8.72
N LEU A 11 -19.03 1.07 8.44
CA LEU A 11 -18.02 0.44 7.58
C LEU A 11 -17.48 -0.87 8.19
N THR A 12 -17.30 -0.88 9.51
CA THR A 12 -16.88 -2.09 10.24
C THR A 12 -17.95 -3.17 10.15
N THR A 13 -19.22 -2.83 10.38
CA THR A 13 -20.35 -3.77 10.23
C THR A 13 -20.48 -4.26 8.79
N LEU A 14 -20.32 -3.39 7.80
CA LEU A 14 -20.34 -3.77 6.38
C LEU A 14 -19.24 -4.80 6.09
N CYS A 15 -17.99 -4.52 6.46
CA CYS A 15 -16.88 -5.47 6.23
C CYS A 15 -17.10 -6.83 6.90
N ASN A 16 -17.69 -6.84 8.11
CA ASN A 16 -17.97 -8.08 8.84
C ASN A 16 -19.14 -8.89 8.27
N THR A 17 -19.97 -8.31 7.39
CA THR A 17 -21.19 -8.94 6.87
C THR A 17 -21.11 -9.32 5.39
N VAL A 18 -20.25 -8.67 4.62
CA VAL A 18 -20.03 -9.01 3.20
C VAL A 18 -19.26 -10.32 3.10
N ASP A 19 -19.81 -11.27 2.35
CA ASP A 19 -19.13 -12.53 2.05
C ASP A 19 -18.03 -12.26 1.02
N THR A 20 -16.82 -12.72 1.30
CA THR A 20 -15.67 -12.62 0.37
C THR A 20 -15.90 -13.38 -0.93
N ALA A 21 -16.84 -14.34 -0.95
CA ALA A 21 -17.29 -15.01 -2.17
C ALA A 21 -17.97 -14.05 -3.16
N GLU A 22 -18.52 -12.90 -2.72
CA GLU A 22 -19.03 -11.84 -3.60
C GLU A 22 -17.90 -11.05 -4.27
N GLY A 23 -16.65 -11.20 -3.79
CA GLY A 23 -15.47 -10.53 -4.29
C GLY A 23 -15.51 -9.00 -4.17
N ILE A 24 -14.56 -8.35 -4.82
CA ILE A 24 -14.41 -6.89 -4.80
C ILE A 24 -15.59 -6.16 -5.43
N ASP A 25 -16.25 -6.76 -6.42
CA ASP A 25 -17.43 -6.17 -7.04
C ASP A 25 -18.61 -6.10 -6.06
N GLY A 26 -18.84 -7.19 -5.30
CA GLY A 26 -19.84 -7.22 -4.25
C GLY A 26 -19.55 -6.19 -3.15
N LEU A 27 -18.31 -6.16 -2.67
CA LEU A 27 -17.87 -5.18 -1.67
C LEU A 27 -18.07 -3.73 -2.18
N THR A 28 -17.69 -3.46 -3.44
CA THR A 28 -17.87 -2.14 -4.07
C THR A 28 -19.34 -1.74 -4.13
N ALA A 29 -20.24 -2.66 -4.51
CA ALA A 29 -21.67 -2.38 -4.59
C ALA A 29 -22.25 -2.03 -3.21
N LYS A 30 -21.83 -2.73 -2.15
CA LYS A 30 -22.26 -2.46 -0.77
C LYS A 30 -21.74 -1.11 -0.26
N LEU A 31 -20.47 -0.78 -0.55
CA LEU A 31 -19.90 0.53 -0.23
C LEU A 31 -20.66 1.67 -0.90
N LYS A 32 -20.99 1.53 -2.19
CA LYS A 32 -21.82 2.50 -2.92
C LYS A 32 -23.24 2.62 -2.35
N GLY A 33 -23.79 1.54 -1.80
CA GLY A 33 -25.07 1.57 -1.10
C GLY A 33 -25.00 2.32 0.24
N LEU A 34 -23.89 2.17 0.98
CA LEU A 34 -23.68 2.83 2.27
C LEU A 34 -23.35 4.33 2.12
N MET A 35 -22.57 4.68 1.11
CA MET A 35 -22.03 6.03 0.88
C MET A 35 -22.29 6.47 -0.57
N PRO A 36 -23.57 6.65 -0.97
CA PRO A 36 -23.95 6.90 -2.36
C PRO A 36 -23.45 8.23 -2.92
N GLU A 37 -23.10 9.18 -2.07
CA GLU A 37 -22.54 10.48 -2.44
C GLU A 37 -21.07 10.40 -2.88
N TYR A 38 -20.38 9.29 -2.59
CA TYR A 38 -18.98 9.08 -2.92
C TYR A 38 -18.85 7.98 -4.00
N PRO A 39 -18.31 8.29 -5.18
CA PRO A 39 -18.16 7.31 -6.26
C PRO A 39 -16.93 6.42 -6.03
N PHE A 40 -16.97 5.59 -4.97
CA PHE A 40 -15.89 4.67 -4.64
C PHE A 40 -15.66 3.65 -5.75
N GLU A 41 -14.39 3.44 -6.09
CA GLU A 41 -13.95 2.30 -6.89
C GLU A 41 -12.70 1.70 -6.25
N CYS A 42 -12.56 0.38 -6.34
CA CYS A 42 -11.32 -0.29 -5.98
C CYS A 42 -10.29 -0.01 -7.07
N VAL A 43 -9.24 0.73 -6.74
CA VAL A 43 -8.19 1.10 -7.70
C VAL A 43 -6.94 0.24 -7.56
N LEU A 44 -6.71 -0.36 -6.40
CA LEU A 44 -5.52 -1.18 -6.17
C LEU A 44 -5.80 -2.28 -5.14
N SER A 45 -5.32 -3.50 -5.41
CA SER A 45 -5.28 -4.59 -4.44
C SER A 45 -3.84 -5.08 -4.28
N ARG A 46 -3.32 -5.05 -3.04
CA ARG A 46 -1.95 -5.48 -2.72
C ARG A 46 -1.99 -6.67 -1.78
N GLY A 47 -1.54 -7.82 -2.28
CA GLY A 47 -1.55 -9.08 -1.55
C GLY A 47 -0.22 -9.56 -1.02
N ASN A 48 -0.22 -10.82 -0.60
CA ASN A 48 0.94 -11.62 -0.20
C ASN A 48 1.69 -11.11 1.04
N TRP A 49 1.06 -10.26 1.85
CA TRP A 49 1.56 -9.98 3.19
C TRP A 49 0.96 -10.97 4.18
N HIS A 50 1.65 -11.17 5.29
CA HIS A 50 1.14 -11.96 6.40
C HIS A 50 1.37 -11.24 7.74
N ARG A 51 0.57 -11.62 8.73
CA ARG A 51 0.77 -11.27 10.15
C ARG A 51 0.72 -12.55 10.98
N LEU A 52 1.34 -12.53 12.14
CA LEU A 52 1.17 -13.60 13.13
C LEU A 52 -0.31 -13.82 13.41
N GLY A 53 -0.71 -15.09 13.39
CA GLY A 53 -2.05 -15.51 13.75
C GLY A 53 -2.09 -16.01 15.18
N GLY A 54 -2.82 -17.09 15.38
CA GLY A 54 -2.95 -17.79 16.65
C GLY A 54 -2.42 -19.21 16.63
N VAL A 55 -2.99 -20.04 17.49
CA VAL A 55 -2.63 -21.45 17.67
C VAL A 55 -3.86 -22.32 17.46
N VAL A 56 -3.68 -23.44 16.77
CA VAL A 56 -4.71 -24.48 16.57
C VAL A 56 -4.19 -25.83 17.04
N ASP A 57 -5.10 -26.71 17.43
CA ASP A 57 -4.77 -28.10 17.76
C ASP A 57 -4.57 -28.96 16.49
N GLY A 58 -4.29 -30.26 16.68
CA GLY A 58 -4.07 -31.21 15.59
C GLY A 58 -5.31 -31.47 14.70
N ASP A 59 -6.50 -31.05 15.14
CA ASP A 59 -7.75 -31.12 14.38
C ASP A 59 -8.13 -29.74 13.80
N TYR A 60 -7.18 -28.79 13.76
CA TYR A 60 -7.37 -27.38 13.36
C TYR A 60 -8.43 -26.61 14.15
N ARG A 61 -8.75 -27.05 15.38
CA ARG A 61 -9.62 -26.26 16.26
C ARG A 61 -8.82 -25.14 16.91
N GLN A 62 -9.42 -23.96 16.94
CA GLN A 62 -8.79 -22.77 17.48
C GLN A 62 -8.55 -22.89 19.00
N VAL A 63 -7.28 -22.73 19.39
CA VAL A 63 -6.82 -22.65 20.79
C VAL A 63 -6.64 -21.20 21.20
N SER A 64 -6.13 -20.36 20.29
CA SER A 64 -6.01 -18.91 20.44
C SER A 64 -6.04 -18.22 19.08
N ASP A 65 -6.47 -16.96 19.03
CA ASP A 65 -6.38 -16.05 17.87
C ASP A 65 -5.06 -15.27 17.79
N ASN A 66 -4.24 -15.28 18.85
CA ASN A 66 -3.00 -14.51 18.94
C ASN A 66 -1.89 -15.32 19.63
N ILE A 67 -0.91 -15.76 18.85
CA ILE A 67 0.18 -16.61 19.33
C ILE A 67 1.08 -15.88 20.33
N SER A 68 1.26 -14.56 20.21
CA SER A 68 2.06 -13.76 21.16
C SER A 68 1.44 -13.78 22.56
N HIS A 69 0.17 -13.39 22.68
CA HIS A 69 -0.54 -13.42 23.97
C HIS A 69 -0.69 -14.83 24.52
N TRP A 70 -0.89 -15.82 23.65
CA TRP A 70 -0.93 -17.21 24.04
C TRP A 70 0.43 -17.68 24.60
N ALA A 71 1.53 -17.40 23.90
CA ALA A 71 2.88 -17.80 24.31
C ALA A 71 3.28 -17.15 25.64
N GLU A 72 2.98 -15.85 25.83
CA GLU A 72 3.19 -15.15 27.11
C GLU A 72 2.45 -15.85 28.26
N ARG A 73 1.18 -16.22 28.05
CA ARG A 73 0.36 -16.87 29.07
C ARG A 73 0.83 -18.29 29.39
N GLU A 74 1.18 -19.06 28.37
CA GLU A 74 1.53 -20.48 28.53
C GLU A 74 2.99 -20.69 28.97
N SER A 75 3.90 -19.75 28.67
CA SER A 75 5.35 -19.84 28.99
C SER A 75 5.69 -19.47 30.44
N GLN A 76 4.88 -18.61 31.07
CA GLN A 76 5.28 -17.92 32.32
C GLN A 76 6.62 -17.17 32.20
N GLY A 77 7.01 -16.78 30.98
CA GLY A 77 8.30 -16.12 30.68
C GLY A 77 9.44 -17.07 30.31
N ASP A 78 9.20 -18.38 30.21
CA ASP A 78 10.20 -19.39 29.84
C ASP A 78 9.78 -20.18 28.60
N VAL A 79 10.57 -20.10 27.53
CA VAL A 79 10.28 -20.77 26.27
C VAL A 79 10.43 -22.29 26.37
N ASP A 80 11.31 -22.79 27.24
CA ASP A 80 11.49 -24.23 27.46
C ASP A 80 10.21 -24.85 28.03
N THR A 81 9.47 -24.10 28.84
CA THR A 81 8.16 -24.49 29.36
C THR A 81 7.14 -24.69 28.23
N LEU A 82 7.14 -23.84 27.19
CA LEU A 82 6.28 -24.02 26.01
C LEU A 82 6.67 -25.27 25.24
N VAL A 83 7.96 -25.43 24.95
CA VAL A 83 8.49 -26.56 24.19
C VAL A 83 8.15 -27.86 24.90
N ALA A 84 8.48 -28.00 26.18
CA ALA A 84 8.22 -29.20 26.97
C ALA A 84 6.72 -29.53 27.05
N LYS A 85 5.86 -28.51 27.16
CA LYS A 85 4.41 -28.70 27.28
C LYS A 85 3.77 -29.15 25.97
N TYR A 86 4.19 -28.61 24.83
CA TYR A 86 3.53 -28.82 23.54
C TYR A 86 4.27 -29.76 22.59
N MET A 87 5.47 -30.23 22.96
CA MET A 87 6.23 -31.24 22.22
C MET A 87 5.37 -32.48 21.95
N GLY A 88 5.26 -32.87 20.67
CA GLY A 88 4.52 -34.06 20.26
C GLY A 88 3.00 -33.96 20.37
N MET A 89 2.43 -32.81 20.76
CA MET A 89 0.97 -32.62 20.80
C MET A 89 0.35 -32.35 19.43
N GLY A 90 1.16 -32.09 18.40
CA GLY A 90 0.69 -31.86 17.03
C GLY A 90 -0.07 -30.54 16.84
N TYR A 91 0.24 -29.52 17.63
CA TYR A 91 -0.36 -28.19 17.48
C TYR A 91 0.31 -27.43 16.34
N PHE A 92 -0.38 -26.44 15.79
CA PHE A 92 0.14 -25.58 14.73
C PHE A 92 0.06 -24.10 15.11
N ALA A 93 1.10 -23.37 14.73
CA ALA A 93 1.02 -21.92 14.60
C ALA A 93 0.32 -21.58 13.27
N THR A 94 -0.48 -20.52 13.31
CA THR A 94 -1.19 -20.00 12.15
C THR A 94 -0.71 -18.60 11.83
N ARG A 95 -1.00 -18.16 10.60
CA ARG A 95 -0.80 -16.78 10.18
C ARG A 95 -2.05 -16.25 9.51
N LEU A 96 -2.22 -14.94 9.53
CA LEU A 96 -3.21 -14.24 8.71
C LEU A 96 -2.58 -13.94 7.36
N ALA A 97 -3.03 -14.62 6.31
CA ALA A 97 -2.74 -14.24 4.93
C ALA A 97 -3.66 -13.06 4.55
N GLY A 98 -3.09 -11.99 4.00
CA GLY A 98 -3.82 -10.75 3.79
C GLY A 98 -3.62 -10.11 2.43
N ASN A 99 -4.71 -9.51 1.93
CA ASN A 99 -4.72 -8.55 0.84
C ASN A 99 -5.25 -7.22 1.37
N THR A 100 -4.71 -6.10 0.90
CA THR A 100 -5.23 -4.76 1.17
C THR A 100 -5.82 -4.18 -0.11
N HIS A 101 -7.10 -3.85 -0.07
CA HIS A 101 -7.86 -3.21 -1.13
C HIS A 101 -7.96 -1.71 -0.85
N TYR A 102 -7.53 -0.92 -1.81
CA TYR A 102 -7.59 0.53 -1.79
C TYR A 102 -8.75 0.99 -2.67
N PHE A 103 -9.70 1.66 -2.04
CA PHE A 103 -10.82 2.33 -2.68
C PHE A 103 -10.59 3.83 -2.67
N THR A 104 -10.89 4.50 -3.78
CA THR A 104 -10.81 5.96 -3.85
C THR A 104 -12.12 6.56 -4.31
N ALA A 105 -12.44 7.74 -3.78
CA ALA A 105 -13.57 8.54 -4.23
C ALA A 105 -13.15 10.02 -4.33
N PRO A 106 -13.13 10.63 -5.53
CA PRO A 106 -12.86 12.06 -5.68
C PRO A 106 -13.93 12.89 -4.95
N THR A 107 -13.47 13.92 -4.23
CA THR A 107 -14.31 14.89 -3.52
C THR A 107 -14.20 16.30 -4.09
N GLY A 108 -13.26 16.52 -5.01
CA GLY A 108 -13.07 17.78 -5.71
C GLY A 108 -12.24 17.62 -6.98
N ARG A 109 -11.62 18.70 -7.44
CA ARG A 109 -10.80 18.75 -8.67
C ARG A 109 -9.30 18.73 -8.39
N GLY A 110 -8.89 19.09 -7.18
CA GLY A 110 -7.50 19.03 -6.74
C GLY A 110 -7.04 17.57 -6.56
N PRO A 111 -5.74 17.28 -6.72
CA PRO A 111 -5.23 15.92 -6.69
C PRO A 111 -5.22 15.33 -5.28
N GLN A 112 -5.25 16.16 -4.24
CA GLN A 112 -5.47 15.76 -2.85
C GLN A 112 -6.95 15.67 -2.45
N GLU A 113 -7.89 16.15 -3.28
CA GLU A 113 -9.31 16.21 -2.96
C GLU A 113 -9.99 14.86 -3.25
N PHE A 114 -9.68 13.86 -2.42
CA PHE A 114 -10.31 12.54 -2.48
C PHE A 114 -10.31 11.83 -1.11
N LEU A 115 -11.23 10.87 -0.96
CA LEU A 115 -11.21 9.89 0.12
C LEU A 115 -10.41 8.66 -0.31
N GLN A 116 -9.57 8.15 0.57
CA GLN A 116 -8.94 6.83 0.44
C GLN A 116 -9.47 5.91 1.54
N LEU A 117 -10.02 4.77 1.14
CA LEU A 117 -10.53 3.73 2.03
C LEU A 117 -9.68 2.46 1.85
N GLU A 118 -9.17 1.95 2.96
CA GLU A 118 -8.40 0.70 3.02
C GLU A 118 -9.24 -0.37 3.71
N ILE A 119 -9.44 -1.49 3.02
CA ILE A 119 -10.11 -2.69 3.54
C ILE A 119 -9.17 -3.87 3.35
N GLU A 120 -8.98 -4.67 4.38
CA GLU A 120 -8.19 -5.89 4.31
C GLU A 120 -9.10 -7.09 4.02
N GLU A 121 -8.71 -7.96 3.10
CA GLU A 121 -9.26 -9.32 2.97
C GLU A 121 -8.29 -10.28 3.62
N LEU A 122 -8.79 -11.12 4.53
CA LEU A 122 -7.95 -11.90 5.42
C LEU A 122 -8.43 -13.33 5.52
N GLN A 123 -7.48 -14.26 5.55
CA GLN A 123 -7.75 -15.65 5.84
C GLN A 123 -6.70 -16.20 6.81
N GLN A 124 -7.16 -16.85 7.87
CA GLN A 124 -6.28 -17.60 8.74
C GLN A 124 -5.89 -18.90 8.06
N VAL A 125 -4.58 -19.15 7.98
CA VAL A 125 -4.01 -20.35 7.39
C VAL A 125 -3.01 -20.96 8.36
N VAL A 126 -2.85 -22.28 8.29
CA VAL A 126 -1.75 -22.98 8.95
C VAL A 126 -0.43 -22.45 8.37
N ASP A 127 0.55 -22.23 9.24
CA ASP A 127 1.87 -21.74 8.83
C ASP A 127 2.95 -22.78 9.10
N ARG A 128 2.97 -23.32 10.32
CA ARG A 128 4.01 -24.25 10.76
C ARG A 128 3.55 -25.08 11.96
N PRO A 129 4.14 -26.26 12.20
CA PRO A 129 4.02 -26.94 13.48
C PRO A 129 4.46 -26.02 14.63
N LEU A 130 3.77 -26.09 15.76
CA LEU A 130 4.00 -25.19 16.88
C LEU A 130 5.37 -25.42 17.52
N VAL A 131 5.75 -26.70 17.67
CA VAL A 131 7.02 -27.18 18.20
C VAL A 131 7.44 -28.39 17.37
N GLU A 132 8.70 -28.43 16.95
CA GLU A 132 9.32 -29.55 16.23
C GLU A 132 10.40 -30.23 17.10
N HIS A 133 10.66 -31.51 16.85
CA HIS A 133 11.58 -32.28 17.71
C HIS A 133 13.05 -31.85 17.58
N ASP A 134 13.43 -31.42 16.37
CA ASP A 134 14.82 -31.07 16.03
C ASP A 134 15.06 -29.56 15.99
N TRP A 135 14.13 -28.76 16.54
CA TRP A 135 14.26 -27.31 16.59
C TRP A 135 13.84 -26.77 17.96
N PHE A 136 14.74 -26.01 18.59
CA PHE A 136 14.57 -25.44 19.92
C PHE A 136 14.83 -23.93 19.83
N PRO A 137 13.84 -23.08 20.13
CA PRO A 137 14.02 -21.63 20.15
C PRO A 137 14.82 -21.20 21.38
N ASP A 138 15.70 -20.22 21.23
CA ASP A 138 16.47 -19.60 22.31
C ASP A 138 15.65 -18.54 23.08
N SER A 139 14.51 -18.11 22.53
CA SER A 139 13.67 -17.05 23.09
C SER A 139 12.20 -17.17 22.69
N ILE A 140 11.33 -16.44 23.40
CA ILE A 140 9.92 -16.33 23.01
C ILE A 140 9.81 -15.64 21.65
N GLU A 141 10.63 -14.62 21.37
CA GLU A 141 10.66 -13.93 20.09
C GLU A 141 10.97 -14.88 18.93
N GLU A 142 11.99 -15.73 19.09
CA GLU A 142 12.31 -16.76 18.11
C GLU A 142 11.21 -17.82 18.00
N PHE A 143 10.58 -18.20 19.12
CA PHE A 143 9.41 -19.07 19.09
C PHE A 143 8.25 -18.48 18.30
N LEU A 144 8.04 -17.16 18.34
CA LEU A 144 6.91 -16.50 17.66
C LEU A 144 7.12 -16.42 16.14
N ASP A 145 8.27 -15.92 15.70
CA ASP A 145 8.59 -15.73 14.27
C ASP A 145 9.97 -16.31 13.92
N PRO A 146 10.07 -17.65 13.78
CA PRO A 146 11.34 -18.28 13.50
C PRO A 146 11.78 -18.08 12.05
N LEU A 147 13.06 -17.78 11.86
CA LEU A 147 13.66 -17.54 10.54
C LEU A 147 13.88 -18.85 9.76
N ASP A 148 14.52 -19.83 10.41
CA ASP A 148 14.94 -21.09 9.81
C ASP A 148 14.08 -22.27 10.30
N TYR A 149 12.76 -22.16 10.10
CA TYR A 149 11.80 -23.19 10.49
C TYR A 149 11.00 -23.71 9.29
N PRO A 150 10.77 -25.04 9.20
CA PRO A 150 9.95 -25.60 8.13
C PRO A 150 8.54 -24.99 8.11
N ARG A 151 8.22 -24.27 7.04
CA ARG A 151 6.87 -23.75 6.81
C ARG A 151 6.07 -24.76 5.98
N LEU A 152 4.80 -24.88 6.32
CA LEU A 152 3.83 -25.73 5.64
C LEU A 152 3.23 -25.00 4.45
N GLU A 153 2.69 -25.78 3.51
CA GLU A 153 1.81 -25.22 2.49
C GLU A 153 0.58 -24.60 3.17
N PRO A 154 0.18 -23.38 2.81
CA PRO A 154 -0.83 -22.65 3.58
C PRO A 154 -2.22 -23.27 3.40
N GLU A 155 -2.73 -23.92 4.44
CA GLU A 155 -4.07 -24.51 4.45
C GLU A 155 -5.04 -23.62 5.24
N PRO A 156 -6.22 -23.28 4.70
CA PRO A 156 -7.24 -22.50 5.40
C PRO A 156 -7.74 -23.16 6.69
N VAL A 157 -7.69 -22.42 7.80
CA VAL A 157 -8.33 -22.79 9.08
C VAL A 157 -9.78 -22.28 9.13
N GLY A 158 -10.11 -21.27 8.33
CA GLY A 158 -11.43 -20.67 8.26
C GLY A 158 -11.73 -19.97 6.94
N LYS A 159 -12.93 -19.39 6.86
CA LYS A 159 -13.33 -18.56 5.71
C LYS A 159 -12.53 -17.27 5.69
N SER A 160 -12.31 -16.73 4.49
CA SER A 160 -11.82 -15.36 4.38
C SER A 160 -12.90 -14.36 4.81
N TYR A 161 -12.47 -13.20 5.28
CA TYR A 161 -13.35 -12.12 5.73
C TYR A 161 -12.73 -10.76 5.42
N TYR A 162 -13.57 -9.74 5.27
CA TYR A 162 -13.12 -8.36 5.15
C TYR A 162 -12.97 -7.71 6.52
N ARG A 163 -12.02 -6.79 6.64
CA ARG A 163 -11.79 -5.97 7.82
C ARG A 163 -11.58 -4.52 7.40
N PHE A 164 -12.43 -3.63 7.93
CA PHE A 164 -12.20 -2.20 7.78
C PHE A 164 -10.86 -1.83 8.43
N ARG A 165 -9.98 -1.16 7.68
CA ARG A 165 -8.68 -0.71 8.20
C ARG A 165 -8.70 0.77 8.51
N ARG A 166 -9.06 1.59 7.51
CA ARG A 166 -8.93 3.06 7.60
C ARG A 166 -9.72 3.75 6.50
N LEU A 167 -10.32 4.91 6.82
CA LEU A 167 -10.86 5.88 5.87
C LEU A 167 -10.13 7.21 6.09
N THR A 168 -9.50 7.75 5.05
CA THR A 168 -8.67 8.96 5.12
C THR A 168 -9.11 9.99 4.09
N PRO A 169 -9.57 11.18 4.52
CA PRO A 169 -9.66 12.36 3.68
C PRO A 169 -8.25 12.91 3.42
N ILE A 170 -7.78 12.81 2.18
CA ILE A 170 -6.38 13.07 1.83
C ILE A 170 -6.06 14.57 1.86
N ASP A 171 -7.03 15.41 1.52
CA ASP A 171 -6.95 16.86 1.63
C ASP A 171 -6.64 17.30 3.07
N LYS A 172 -7.31 16.70 4.06
CA LYS A 172 -7.08 16.96 5.48
C LYS A 172 -5.71 16.46 5.92
N LEU A 173 -5.33 15.24 5.55
CA LEU A 173 -4.02 14.67 5.85
C LEU A 173 -2.87 15.56 5.33
N VAL A 174 -3.03 16.12 4.13
CA VAL A 174 -2.01 16.97 3.48
C VAL A 174 -2.04 18.41 4.00
N THR A 175 -3.14 18.85 4.61
CA THR A 175 -3.26 20.20 5.19
C THR A 175 -2.81 20.23 6.66
N GLU A 176 -2.94 19.12 7.37
CA GLU A 176 -2.45 18.97 8.75
C GLU A 176 -0.93 19.19 8.78
N LYS A 177 -0.53 20.32 9.38
CA LYS A 177 0.85 20.80 9.40
C LYS A 177 1.76 19.83 10.16
N SER A 178 2.44 18.95 9.43
CA SER A 178 3.63 18.25 9.94
C SER A 178 4.83 19.18 9.82
N ALA A 179 4.98 20.12 10.76
CA ALA A 179 6.13 21.04 10.78
C ALA A 179 7.45 20.24 10.71
N GLY A 180 8.30 20.56 9.72
CA GLY A 180 9.61 19.93 9.54
C GLY A 180 9.63 18.58 8.80
N ASN A 181 8.50 18.07 8.29
CA ASN A 181 8.49 16.82 7.54
C ASN A 181 8.84 17.03 6.05
N ASP A 182 10.05 16.66 5.65
CA ASP A 182 10.51 16.75 4.26
C ASP A 182 9.67 15.92 3.29
N ALA A 183 9.20 14.74 3.72
CA ALA A 183 8.34 13.87 2.90
C ALA A 183 6.99 14.54 2.60
N HIS A 184 6.40 15.22 3.60
CA HIS A 184 5.17 15.98 3.40
C HIS A 184 5.34 17.12 2.39
N ARG A 185 6.44 17.87 2.47
CA ARG A 185 6.75 18.95 1.51
C ARG A 185 6.95 18.41 0.09
N LYS A 186 7.62 17.26 -0.05
CA LYS A 186 7.81 16.57 -1.34
C LYS A 186 6.48 16.09 -1.91
N LEU A 187 5.59 15.56 -1.08
CA LEU A 187 4.24 15.16 -1.49
C LEU A 187 3.39 16.36 -1.93
N GLN A 188 3.41 17.48 -1.20
CA GLN A 188 2.73 18.71 -1.64
C GLN A 188 3.25 19.19 -2.99
N ARG A 189 4.56 19.10 -3.22
CA ARG A 189 5.14 19.41 -4.53
C ARG A 189 4.68 18.43 -5.61
N PHE A 190 4.63 17.14 -5.31
CA PHE A 190 4.10 16.11 -6.23
C PHE A 190 2.69 16.45 -6.71
N PHE A 191 1.81 16.87 -5.80
CA PHE A 191 0.47 17.35 -6.13
C PHE A 191 0.47 18.64 -6.96
N ASN A 192 1.32 19.60 -6.63
CA ASN A 192 1.42 20.84 -7.39
C ASN A 192 1.91 20.59 -8.83
N ASP A 193 2.92 19.72 -9.00
CA ASP A 193 3.43 19.32 -10.32
C ASP A 193 2.35 18.57 -11.11
N TRP A 194 1.55 17.71 -10.47
CA TRP A 194 0.39 17.07 -11.09
C TRP A 194 -0.57 18.13 -11.65
N MET A 195 -1.00 19.09 -10.83
CA MET A 195 -1.91 20.15 -11.27
C MET A 195 -1.32 21.09 -12.32
N ALA A 196 -0.01 21.30 -12.31
CA ALA A 196 0.66 22.16 -13.26
C ALA A 196 0.89 21.48 -14.62
N SER A 197 0.92 20.15 -14.68
CA SER A 197 1.20 19.36 -15.90
C SER A 197 -0.07 18.85 -16.60
N SER A 198 0.11 18.31 -17.81
CA SER A 198 -0.92 17.67 -18.62
C SER A 198 -1.55 16.45 -17.95
N ALA A 199 -0.89 15.85 -16.94
CA ALA A 199 -1.45 14.75 -16.17
C ALA A 199 -2.81 15.09 -15.55
N CYS A 200 -3.03 16.35 -15.15
CA CYS A 200 -4.32 16.79 -14.58
C CYS A 200 -5.46 16.90 -15.61
N GLU A 201 -5.18 16.76 -16.90
CA GLU A 201 -6.19 16.78 -17.97
C GLU A 201 -6.83 15.40 -18.16
N SER A 202 -6.27 14.36 -17.54
CA SER A 202 -6.80 13.00 -17.52
C SER A 202 -7.82 12.79 -16.39
N GLU A 203 -8.01 11.55 -15.96
CA GLU A 203 -8.78 11.19 -14.78
C GLU A 203 -8.23 11.82 -13.49
N PRO A 204 -9.06 11.90 -12.42
CA PRO A 204 -8.60 12.38 -11.12
C PRO A 204 -7.35 11.64 -10.64
N PHE A 205 -6.47 12.33 -9.92
CA PHE A 205 -5.22 11.77 -9.37
C PHE A 205 -5.41 10.39 -8.72
N CYS A 206 -6.47 10.24 -7.93
CA CYS A 206 -6.79 9.04 -7.18
C CYS A 206 -7.21 7.82 -8.05
N ARG A 207 -7.30 7.98 -9.37
CA ARG A 207 -7.45 6.90 -10.37
C ARG A 207 -6.11 6.37 -10.88
N HIS A 208 -5.02 7.08 -10.62
CA HIS A 208 -3.66 6.69 -11.04
C HIS A 208 -2.74 6.42 -9.84
N TRP A 209 -3.05 6.99 -8.68
CA TRP A 209 -2.21 6.96 -7.49
C TRP A 209 -3.03 6.81 -6.20
N VAL A 210 -2.51 6.03 -5.26
CA VAL A 210 -2.92 6.00 -3.85
C VAL A 210 -1.77 6.45 -2.97
N LEU A 211 -2.03 6.79 -1.70
CA LEU A 211 -0.98 7.06 -0.73
C LEU A 211 -0.79 5.85 0.19
N ALA A 212 0.41 5.27 0.19
CA ALA A 212 0.82 4.33 1.23
C ALA A 212 1.08 5.10 2.53
N LEU A 213 0.18 4.93 3.50
CA LEU A 213 0.22 5.63 4.79
C LEU A 213 0.87 4.73 5.86
N ARG A 214 1.98 5.19 6.44
CA ARG A 214 2.69 4.52 7.54
C ARG A 214 2.71 5.41 8.77
N GLU A 215 2.19 4.91 9.87
CA GLU A 215 2.30 5.55 11.17
C GLU A 215 3.67 5.24 11.79
N PHE A 216 4.30 6.25 12.37
CA PHE A 216 5.52 6.11 13.14
C PHE A 216 5.52 7.11 14.28
N THR A 217 6.16 6.74 15.39
CA THR A 217 6.42 7.67 16.49
C THR A 217 7.73 8.38 16.20
N ASP A 218 7.72 9.71 16.21
CA ASP A 218 8.94 10.49 16.03
C ASP A 218 9.78 10.56 17.32
N ARG A 219 10.87 11.33 17.28
CA ARG A 219 11.78 11.49 18.42
C ARG A 219 11.14 12.21 19.61
N ASP A 220 10.09 12.98 19.38
CA ASP A 220 9.38 13.77 20.39
C ASP A 220 8.19 12.98 20.99
N GLY A 221 7.97 11.73 20.53
CA GLY A 221 6.87 10.87 20.97
C GLY A 221 5.56 11.15 20.24
N GLU A 222 5.55 12.02 19.23
CA GLU A 222 4.36 12.33 18.45
C GLU A 222 4.13 11.24 17.39
N THR A 223 2.88 10.75 17.30
CA THR A 223 2.48 9.88 16.19
C THR A 223 2.38 10.70 14.92
N ARG A 224 3.17 10.34 13.92
CA ARG A 224 3.18 10.96 12.60
C ARG A 224 2.82 9.96 11.52
N ILE A 225 2.20 10.46 10.45
CA ILE A 225 1.89 9.68 9.27
C ILE A 225 2.85 10.08 8.16
N ASN A 226 3.61 9.11 7.65
CA ASN A 226 4.31 9.24 6.39
C ASN A 226 3.39 8.78 5.26
N ALA A 227 3.27 9.59 4.21
CA ALA A 227 2.43 9.31 3.06
C ALA A 227 3.29 9.29 1.79
N LYS A 228 3.34 8.14 1.11
CA LYS A 228 4.10 7.97 -0.13
C LYS A 228 3.16 7.63 -1.30
N PRO A 229 3.22 8.35 -2.44
CA PRO A 229 2.48 7.97 -3.63
C PRO A 229 2.89 6.59 -4.13
N VAL A 230 1.89 5.77 -4.45
CA VAL A 230 2.04 4.46 -5.07
C VAL A 230 1.12 4.41 -6.28
N SER A 231 1.69 4.08 -7.44
CA SER A 231 0.91 3.91 -8.66
C SER A 231 -0.08 2.76 -8.50
N VAL A 232 -1.29 2.94 -9.02
CA VAL A 232 -2.32 1.90 -9.05
C VAL A 232 -2.20 1.00 -10.28
N PHE A 233 -1.18 1.20 -11.11
CA PHE A 233 -0.96 0.41 -12.32
C PHE A 233 -0.94 -1.09 -12.00
N SER A 234 -1.84 -1.84 -12.64
CA SER A 234 -1.97 -3.27 -12.46
C SER A 234 -0.91 -4.02 -13.26
N GLY A 235 -0.18 -4.92 -12.61
CA GLY A 235 0.83 -5.77 -13.24
C GLY A 235 2.25 -5.31 -12.97
N GLN A 236 3.20 -5.81 -13.77
CA GLN A 236 4.59 -5.38 -13.66
C GLN A 236 4.75 -4.00 -14.28
N LEU A 237 5.15 -3.02 -13.48
CA LEU A 237 5.48 -1.69 -13.96
C LEU A 237 6.57 -1.78 -15.05
N PRO A 238 6.37 -1.16 -16.22
CA PRO A 238 7.40 -1.11 -17.24
C PRO A 238 8.58 -0.29 -16.75
N ASP A 239 9.79 -0.68 -17.18
CA ASP A 239 11.00 0.10 -16.94
C ASP A 239 10.89 1.46 -17.65
N LEU A 240 11.42 2.50 -17.01
CA LEU A 240 11.51 3.81 -17.63
C LEU A 240 12.43 3.74 -18.86
N PRO A 241 12.13 4.51 -19.94
CA PRO A 241 12.98 4.57 -21.11
C PRO A 241 14.44 4.88 -20.76
N SER A 242 15.37 4.09 -21.29
CA SER A 242 16.80 4.29 -21.07
C SER A 242 17.33 5.46 -21.91
N ALA A 243 17.59 6.60 -21.28
CA ALA A 243 18.07 7.81 -21.93
C ALA A 243 19.48 7.71 -22.55
N ASN A 244 20.33 6.80 -22.07
CA ASN A 244 21.71 6.66 -22.57
C ASN A 244 21.82 6.22 -24.04
N ARG A 245 20.70 5.91 -24.70
CA ARG A 245 20.67 5.38 -26.09
C ARG A 245 19.60 6.01 -26.99
N LEU A 246 18.82 6.98 -26.50
CA LEU A 246 17.67 7.52 -27.23
C LEU A 246 17.76 9.04 -27.32
N SER A 247 17.42 9.61 -28.47
CA SER A 247 17.24 11.06 -28.67
C SER A 247 16.23 11.35 -29.77
N GLY A 248 15.74 12.58 -29.80
CA GLY A 248 14.80 13.06 -30.80
C GLY A 248 13.52 12.23 -30.89
N ALA A 249 13.15 11.83 -32.10
CA ALA A 249 11.91 11.09 -32.35
C ALA A 249 11.83 9.75 -31.61
N GLU A 250 12.96 9.07 -31.38
CA GLU A 250 12.98 7.79 -30.66
C GLU A 250 12.67 8.00 -29.17
N LEU A 251 13.28 9.02 -28.55
CA LEU A 251 13.01 9.37 -27.16
C LEU A 251 11.56 9.84 -26.98
N ALA A 252 11.08 10.71 -27.87
CA ALA A 252 9.69 11.17 -27.90
C ALA A 252 8.69 10.01 -27.97
N ASN A 253 8.93 9.04 -28.87
CA ASN A 253 8.09 7.85 -28.99
C ASN A 253 8.14 6.97 -27.75
N ALA A 254 9.30 6.84 -27.10
CA ALA A 254 9.46 6.05 -25.89
C ALA A 254 8.71 6.66 -24.70
N VAL A 255 8.82 7.97 -24.46
CA VAL A 255 8.12 8.64 -23.35
C VAL A 255 6.60 8.64 -23.57
N HIS A 256 6.13 8.92 -24.79
CA HIS A 256 4.69 8.86 -25.09
C HIS A 256 4.15 7.42 -25.15
N GLY A 257 5.00 6.45 -25.46
CA GLY A 257 4.70 5.03 -25.34
C GLY A 257 4.46 4.65 -23.88
N TYR A 258 5.36 5.09 -22.98
CA TYR A 258 5.24 4.89 -21.55
C TYR A 258 3.95 5.52 -21.00
N ASP A 259 3.67 6.78 -21.35
CA ASP A 259 2.45 7.49 -20.96
C ASP A 259 1.18 6.74 -21.38
N ARG A 260 1.15 6.20 -22.61
CA ARG A 260 0.02 5.38 -23.09
C ARG A 260 -0.17 4.10 -22.30
N VAL A 261 0.91 3.44 -21.88
CA VAL A 261 0.82 2.23 -21.05
C VAL A 261 0.24 2.57 -19.68
N LEU A 262 0.68 3.67 -19.08
CA LEU A 262 0.23 4.10 -17.73
C LEU A 262 -1.14 4.80 -17.76
N GLY A 263 -1.65 5.16 -18.94
CA GLY A 263 -3.01 5.66 -19.15
C GLY A 263 -3.17 7.17 -18.93
N TYR A 264 -2.09 7.94 -18.81
CA TYR A 264 -2.15 9.40 -18.70
C TYR A 264 -0.87 10.06 -19.23
N PRO A 265 -0.95 11.29 -19.76
CA PRO A 265 0.21 11.99 -20.28
C PRO A 265 1.18 12.35 -19.14
N PHE A 266 2.47 12.44 -19.46
CA PHE A 266 3.52 12.81 -18.51
C PHE A 266 3.67 11.83 -17.33
N ALA A 267 3.19 10.59 -17.48
CA ALA A 267 3.31 9.53 -16.48
C ALA A 267 4.76 9.16 -16.20
N TRP A 268 5.61 9.15 -17.23
CA TRP A 268 7.04 8.85 -17.06
C TRP A 268 7.71 9.77 -16.02
N TYR A 269 7.29 11.06 -15.95
CA TYR A 269 7.81 12.01 -14.98
C TYR A 269 7.42 11.62 -13.55
N PHE A 270 6.14 11.35 -13.30
CA PHE A 270 5.68 10.96 -11.95
C PHE A 270 6.23 9.61 -11.51
N MET A 271 6.40 8.67 -12.45
CA MET A 271 7.07 7.39 -12.17
C MET A 271 8.55 7.58 -11.86
N MET A 272 9.24 8.49 -12.57
CA MET A 272 10.62 8.85 -12.27
C MET A 272 10.76 9.41 -10.84
N LEU A 273 9.84 10.27 -10.39
CA LEU A 273 9.88 10.84 -9.03
C LEU A 273 9.78 9.79 -7.92
N GLY A 274 9.09 8.67 -8.16
CA GLY A 274 8.95 7.57 -7.19
C GLY A 274 10.11 6.57 -7.20
N SER A 275 11.10 6.75 -8.09
CA SER A 275 12.15 5.79 -8.40
C SER A 275 13.55 6.23 -7.95
N THR A 276 14.57 5.41 -8.20
CA THR A 276 15.95 5.69 -7.78
C THR A 276 16.58 6.83 -8.58
N ALA A 277 17.55 7.53 -7.99
CA ALA A 277 18.21 8.71 -8.59
C ALA A 277 18.87 8.44 -9.97
N SER A 278 19.18 7.18 -10.31
CA SER A 278 19.68 6.77 -11.63
C SER A 278 18.71 7.10 -12.78
N ASN A 279 17.42 7.20 -12.48
CA ASN A 279 16.37 7.40 -13.49
C ASN A 279 16.21 8.87 -13.90
N TYR A 280 16.92 9.78 -13.23
CA TYR A 280 16.96 11.22 -13.56
C TYR A 280 17.69 11.52 -14.86
N THR A 281 18.51 10.58 -15.34
CA THR A 281 19.12 10.63 -16.68
C THR A 281 18.07 10.74 -17.79
N LEU A 282 16.85 10.23 -17.57
CA LEU A 282 15.73 10.41 -18.50
C LEU A 282 15.28 11.88 -18.59
N ALA A 283 15.13 12.56 -17.45
CA ALA A 283 14.78 13.97 -17.42
C ALA A 283 15.84 14.82 -18.12
N ASP A 284 17.12 14.53 -17.90
CA ASP A 284 18.23 15.25 -18.55
C ASP A 284 18.18 15.10 -20.08
N ALA A 285 17.98 13.88 -20.59
CA ALA A 285 17.88 13.64 -22.03
C ALA A 285 16.67 14.34 -22.67
N VAL A 286 15.53 14.32 -22.00
CA VAL A 286 14.32 15.02 -22.46
C VAL A 286 14.55 16.54 -22.47
N LEU A 287 15.19 17.11 -21.44
CA LEU A 287 15.52 18.53 -21.40
C LEU A 287 16.49 18.93 -22.52
N GLN A 288 17.51 18.10 -22.79
CA GLN A 288 18.45 18.33 -23.89
C GLN A 288 17.76 18.35 -25.25
N ASP A 289 16.86 17.41 -25.51
CA ASP A 289 16.06 17.38 -26.75
C ASP A 289 15.21 18.65 -26.91
N GLN A 290 14.56 19.08 -25.82
CA GLN A 290 13.66 20.25 -25.78
C GLN A 290 14.42 21.59 -25.85
N MET A 291 15.72 21.59 -25.58
CA MET A 291 16.62 22.73 -25.84
C MET A 291 17.14 22.74 -27.28
N GLY A 292 17.07 21.60 -27.97
CA GLY A 292 17.51 21.42 -29.35
C GLY A 292 16.38 21.73 -30.36
N ALA A 293 16.28 20.87 -31.38
CA ALA A 293 15.32 21.04 -32.47
C ALA A 293 13.98 20.30 -32.24
N TYR A 294 13.81 19.63 -31.09
CA TYR A 294 12.65 18.79 -30.81
C TYR A 294 11.70 19.48 -29.84
N ASP A 295 10.40 19.50 -30.19
CA ASP A 295 9.33 20.08 -29.37
C ASP A 295 8.16 19.10 -29.34
N TYR A 296 8.25 18.13 -28.42
CA TYR A 296 7.24 17.07 -28.24
C TYR A 296 6.55 17.08 -26.88
N LEU A 297 6.93 18.01 -25.99
CA LEU A 297 6.27 18.15 -24.68
C LEU A 297 5.38 19.39 -24.70
N PRO A 298 4.15 19.31 -24.18
CA PRO A 298 3.37 20.50 -23.90
C PRO A 298 4.16 21.52 -23.08
N LYS A 299 4.00 22.82 -23.38
CA LYS A 299 4.70 23.91 -22.67
C LYS A 299 4.56 23.84 -21.15
N ARG A 300 3.42 23.34 -20.66
CA ARG A 300 3.15 23.17 -19.23
C ARG A 300 4.00 22.06 -18.60
N ASP A 301 4.22 20.96 -19.32
CA ASP A 301 5.03 19.83 -18.86
C ASP A 301 6.51 20.20 -18.86
N LEU A 302 6.96 20.88 -19.93
CA LEU A 302 8.33 21.39 -20.01
C LEU A 302 8.62 22.39 -18.87
N LYS A 303 7.63 23.22 -18.50
CA LYS A 303 7.76 24.14 -17.36
C LYS A 303 7.96 23.37 -16.05
N VAL A 304 7.14 22.35 -15.78
CA VAL A 304 7.27 21.49 -14.59
C VAL A 304 8.64 20.79 -14.57
N LEU A 305 9.07 20.24 -15.70
CA LEU A 305 10.36 19.55 -15.82
C LEU A 305 11.56 20.50 -15.56
N ARG A 306 11.52 21.74 -16.06
CA ARG A 306 12.55 22.75 -15.77
C ARG A 306 12.54 23.20 -14.32
N GLU A 307 11.36 23.38 -13.71
CA GLU A 307 11.28 23.69 -12.28
C GLU A 307 11.85 22.53 -11.43
N TRP A 308 11.63 21.29 -11.86
CA TRP A 308 12.27 20.12 -11.27
C TRP A 308 13.80 20.13 -11.43
N GLU A 309 14.34 20.43 -12.62
CA GLU A 309 15.79 20.51 -12.87
C GLU A 309 16.48 21.50 -11.91
N THR A 310 15.88 22.67 -11.67
CA THR A 310 16.46 23.68 -10.77
C THR A 310 16.48 23.24 -9.29
N LYS A 311 15.55 22.37 -8.92
CA LYS A 311 15.42 21.86 -7.54
C LYS A 311 14.93 20.42 -7.59
N PRO A 312 15.79 19.43 -7.83
CA PRO A 312 15.34 18.04 -7.95
C PRO A 312 14.71 17.52 -6.67
N TYR A 313 13.74 16.61 -6.80
CA TYR A 313 13.15 15.88 -5.68
C TYR A 313 12.63 14.51 -6.13
N GLY A 314 12.37 13.65 -5.16
CA GLY A 314 11.68 12.37 -5.33
C GLY A 314 10.84 12.05 -4.08
N VAL A 315 9.93 11.09 -4.21
CA VAL A 315 8.93 10.68 -3.20
C VAL A 315 9.02 9.19 -2.84
#